data_AF-A0A4Y8I4H0-F1
#
_entry.id   AF-A0A4Y8I4H0-F1
#
_cell.length_a   1.000
_cell.length_b   1.000
_cell.length_c   1.000
_cell.angle_alpha   90.00
_cell.angle_beta   90.00
_cell.angle_gamma   90.00
#
_symmetry.space_group_name_H-M   'P 1'
#
loop_
_entity.id
_entity.type
_entity.pdbx_description
1 polymer ?
#
loop_
_entity_poly.entity_id
_entity_poly.type
_entity_poly.pdbx_seq_one_letter_code
_entity_poly.pdbx_strand_id
1 'polypeptide(L)'
;MLTWIFSYKRSIKTMNLGSILLIFITIMVPNVKMGYSQRGSYEMIEGVKMYKILPADGIPALDDPIFKTVPEAEKFMNDDELVLGLVINGDARAYSTWHLDRHEIVNDYVGGVHVSVTW
;
A
#
# COMPACT_ATOMS: atom_id res chain seq x y z
N MET A 1 -55.47 12.47 -30.62
CA MET A 1 -54.30 11.67 -31.03
C MET A 1 -53.70 11.05 -29.77
N LEU A 2 -53.35 9.77 -29.82
CA LEU A 2 -53.49 8.75 -28.76
C LEU A 2 -52.62 8.89 -27.48
N THR A 3 -53.20 8.44 -26.37
CA THR A 3 -52.63 8.15 -25.03
C THR A 3 -51.95 6.79 -24.95
N TRP A 4 -50.84 6.66 -24.20
CA TRP A 4 -50.33 5.37 -23.70
C TRP A 4 -49.75 5.49 -22.28
N ILE A 5 -50.43 4.86 -21.31
CA ILE A 5 -49.92 4.54 -19.96
C ILE A 5 -49.64 3.03 -19.99
N PHE A 6 -48.39 2.61 -19.73
CA PHE A 6 -48.12 1.20 -19.47
C PHE A 6 -48.63 0.86 -18.05
N SER A 7 -49.85 0.34 -18.00
CA SER A 7 -50.40 -0.36 -16.83
C SER A 7 -49.66 -1.69 -16.67
N TYR A 8 -48.72 -1.76 -15.74
CA TYR A 8 -48.14 -3.04 -15.33
C TYR A 8 -49.02 -3.70 -14.28
N LYS A 9 -50.14 -4.29 -14.71
CA LYS A 9 -50.93 -5.19 -13.87
C LYS A 9 -50.34 -6.60 -13.95
N ARG A 10 -49.20 -6.85 -13.29
CA ARG A 10 -48.73 -8.23 -13.09
C ARG A 10 -49.41 -8.80 -11.85
N SER A 11 -50.42 -9.62 -12.11
CA SER A 11 -51.11 -10.49 -11.17
C SER A 11 -50.10 -11.18 -10.22
N ILE A 12 -50.24 -10.95 -8.90
CA ILE A 12 -49.51 -11.67 -7.84
C ILE A 12 -50.16 -13.05 -7.65
N LYS A 13 -50.17 -13.85 -8.71
CA LYS A 13 -50.56 -15.25 -8.63
C LYS A 13 -49.50 -16.01 -9.44
N THR A 14 -48.70 -16.78 -8.71
CA THR A 14 -47.58 -17.65 -9.13
C THR A 14 -46.19 -16.98 -9.25
N MET A 15 -45.64 -16.49 -8.13
CA MET A 15 -44.18 -16.41 -7.97
C MET A 15 -43.71 -17.67 -7.23
N ASN A 16 -42.87 -18.50 -7.87
CA ASN A 16 -42.22 -19.61 -7.20
C ASN A 16 -41.12 -19.09 -6.25
N LEU A 17 -40.74 -19.88 -5.23
CA LEU A 17 -39.72 -19.50 -4.24
C LEU A 17 -38.38 -19.09 -4.89
N GLY A 18 -38.05 -19.64 -6.06
CA GLY A 18 -36.81 -19.33 -6.78
C GLY A 18 -36.70 -17.88 -7.27
N SER A 19 -37.83 -17.24 -7.59
CA SER A 19 -37.86 -15.85 -8.07
C SER A 19 -37.67 -14.83 -6.94
N ILE A 20 -38.03 -15.20 -5.70
CA ILE A 20 -37.84 -14.36 -4.52
C ILE A 20 -36.37 -14.36 -4.10
N LEU A 21 -35.67 -15.49 -4.23
CA LEU A 21 -34.26 -15.63 -3.85
C LEU A 21 -33.32 -14.77 -4.71
N LEU A 22 -33.62 -14.62 -6.00
CA LEU A 22 -32.80 -13.81 -6.93
C LEU A 22 -32.90 -12.30 -6.66
N ILE A 23 -34.08 -11.83 -6.24
CA ILE A 23 -34.28 -10.42 -5.84
C ILE A 23 -33.59 -10.15 -4.50
N PHE A 24 -33.57 -11.11 -3.57
CA PHE A 24 -32.87 -10.99 -2.29
C PHE A 24 -31.34 -10.89 -2.46
N ILE A 25 -30.74 -11.64 -3.39
CA ILE A 25 -29.28 -11.60 -3.64
C ILE A 25 -28.84 -10.23 -4.20
N THR A 26 -29.69 -9.56 -5.00
CA THR A 26 -29.33 -8.24 -5.57
C THR A 26 -29.42 -7.11 -4.55
N ILE A 27 -30.27 -7.24 -3.52
CA ILE A 27 -30.45 -6.20 -2.48
C ILE A 27 -29.38 -6.32 -1.37
N MET A 28 -28.80 -7.51 -1.18
CA MET A 28 -27.82 -7.80 -0.13
C MET A 28 -26.35 -7.77 -0.62
N VAL A 29 -26.07 -7.20 -1.79
CA VAL A 29 -24.72 -6.65 -2.06
C VAL A 29 -24.79 -5.18 -1.66
N PRO A 30 -24.46 -4.82 -0.40
CA PRO A 30 -24.32 -3.42 -0.06
C PRO A 30 -23.25 -2.85 -0.99
N ASN A 31 -23.61 -1.75 -1.66
CA ASN A 31 -22.72 -0.88 -2.43
C ASN A 31 -21.26 -1.08 -2.04
N VAL A 32 -20.54 -1.93 -2.77
CA VAL A 32 -19.08 -1.91 -2.73
C VAL A 32 -18.76 -0.56 -3.36
N LYS A 33 -18.61 0.46 -2.52
CA LYS A 33 -17.90 1.66 -2.89
C LYS A 33 -16.50 1.18 -3.20
N MET A 34 -16.25 0.84 -4.46
CA MET A 34 -14.91 0.71 -4.99
C MET A 34 -14.22 2.00 -4.59
N GLY A 35 -13.33 1.91 -3.61
CA GLY A 35 -12.73 3.07 -2.96
C GLY A 35 -11.96 3.84 -4.01
N TYR A 36 -12.60 4.84 -4.59
CA TYR A 36 -11.90 5.87 -5.33
C TYR A 36 -10.97 6.49 -4.31
N SER A 37 -9.67 6.26 -4.50
CA SER A 37 -8.59 6.88 -3.73
C SER A 37 -8.99 8.32 -3.40
N GLN A 38 -9.08 8.63 -2.11
CA GLN A 38 -9.18 10.01 -1.65
C GLN A 38 -7.99 10.72 -2.30
N ARG A 39 -8.28 11.69 -3.18
CA ARG A 39 -7.26 12.62 -3.68
C ARG A 39 -6.54 13.13 -2.43
N GLY A 40 -5.25 12.82 -2.27
CA GLY A 40 -4.52 13.02 -1.02
C GLY A 40 -4.78 14.40 -0.43
N SER A 41 -4.97 14.46 0.89
CA SER A 41 -5.17 15.73 1.61
C SER A 41 -4.02 16.69 1.27
N TYR A 42 -4.33 17.95 0.94
CA TYR A 42 -3.32 18.96 0.67
C TYR A 42 -3.37 20.06 1.72
N GLU A 43 -2.20 20.62 2.01
CA GLU A 43 -2.02 21.76 2.90
C GLU A 43 -1.40 22.93 2.11
N MET A 44 -1.74 24.17 2.47
CA MET A 44 -1.12 25.35 1.89
C MET A 44 0.05 25.77 2.76
N ILE A 45 1.28 25.63 2.27
CA ILE A 45 2.51 26.08 2.94
C ILE A 45 3.12 27.17 2.09
N GLU A 46 3.23 28.39 2.64
CA GLU A 46 3.77 29.56 1.92
C GLU A 46 3.09 29.86 0.56
N GLY A 47 1.79 29.56 0.46
CA GLY A 47 1.03 29.74 -0.78
C GLY A 47 1.18 28.61 -1.80
N VAL A 48 1.93 27.56 -1.48
CA VAL A 48 2.10 26.35 -2.31
C VAL A 48 1.21 25.22 -1.81
N LYS A 49 0.56 24.49 -2.75
CA LYS A 49 -0.22 23.28 -2.45
C LYS A 49 0.73 22.10 -2.23
N MET A 50 0.82 21.63 -1.00
CA MET A 50 1.61 20.46 -0.62
C MET A 50 0.67 19.26 -0.39
N TYR A 51 0.86 18.19 -1.16
CA TYR A 51 0.06 16.97 -1.01
C TYR A 51 0.69 16.05 0.03
N LYS A 52 -0.14 15.56 0.95
CA LYS A 52 0.25 14.56 1.95
C LYS A 52 -0.25 13.18 1.50
N ILE A 53 0.69 12.31 1.15
CA ILE A 53 0.41 10.95 0.68
C ILE A 53 0.54 9.95 1.83
N LEU A 54 1.54 10.15 2.69
CA LEU A 54 1.78 9.35 3.88
C LEU A 54 1.64 10.22 5.14
N PRO A 55 1.26 9.63 6.29
CA PRO A 55 1.41 10.31 7.57
C PRO A 55 2.89 10.62 7.83
N ALA A 56 3.16 11.50 8.80
CA ALA A 56 4.52 11.64 9.33
C ALA A 56 4.99 10.26 9.80
N ASP A 57 6.26 9.93 9.53
CA ASP A 57 6.88 8.63 9.83
C ASP A 57 6.20 7.42 9.18
N GLY A 58 5.51 7.62 8.05
CA GLY A 58 4.94 6.52 7.26
C GLY A 58 5.99 5.55 6.68
N ILE A 59 7.24 6.00 6.58
CA ILE A 59 8.42 5.21 6.21
C ILE A 59 9.53 5.61 7.22
N PRO A 60 9.61 4.94 8.37
CA PRO A 60 10.48 5.37 9.46
C PRO A 60 11.94 5.04 9.17
N ALA A 61 12.84 5.92 9.62
CA ALA A 61 14.26 5.60 9.63
C ALA A 61 14.56 4.39 10.53
N LEU A 62 15.65 3.66 10.22
CA LEU A 62 16.16 2.56 11.02
C LEU A 62 17.42 3.01 11.76
N ASP A 63 17.32 3.18 13.08
CA ASP A 63 18.42 3.70 13.92
C ASP A 63 19.32 2.61 14.52
N ASP A 64 18.79 1.41 14.71
CA ASP A 64 19.52 0.25 15.27
C ASP A 64 19.50 -0.93 14.28
N PRO A 65 20.21 -0.85 13.14
CA PRO A 65 20.15 -1.89 12.12
C PRO A 65 20.72 -3.23 12.61
N ILE A 66 19.97 -4.31 12.36
CA ILE A 66 20.40 -5.69 12.64
C ILE A 66 20.82 -6.34 11.33
N PHE A 67 22.10 -6.70 11.23
CA PHE A 67 22.63 -7.37 10.05
C PHE A 67 22.50 -8.89 10.16
N LYS A 68 22.26 -9.52 9.02
CA LYS A 68 22.30 -10.97 8.84
C LYS A 68 23.63 -11.38 8.23
N THR A 69 24.10 -12.56 8.60
CA THR A 69 25.21 -13.22 7.91
C THR A 69 24.79 -13.64 6.50
N VAL A 70 25.76 -13.86 5.61
CA VAL A 70 25.46 -14.32 4.23
C VAL A 70 24.59 -15.59 4.22
N PRO A 71 24.89 -16.67 4.97
CA PRO A 71 24.05 -17.87 4.96
C PRO A 71 22.64 -17.67 5.56
N GLU A 72 22.43 -16.64 6.38
CA GLU A 72 21.10 -16.29 6.85
C GLU A 72 20.31 -15.53 5.79
N ALA A 73 20.97 -14.63 5.06
CA ALA A 73 20.38 -13.85 3.97
C ALA A 73 19.97 -14.73 2.77
N GLU A 74 20.78 -15.72 2.42
CA GLU A 74 20.50 -16.71 1.34
C GLU A 74 19.18 -17.48 1.54
N LYS A 75 18.61 -17.48 2.76
CA LYS A 75 17.32 -18.13 3.02
C LYS A 75 16.12 -17.35 2.48
N PHE A 76 16.29 -16.06 2.18
CA PHE A 76 15.19 -15.17 1.78
C PHE A 76 15.54 -14.15 0.70
N MET A 77 16.81 -13.98 0.35
CA MET A 77 17.26 -13.14 -0.78
C MET A 77 17.71 -14.02 -1.96
N ASN A 78 17.43 -13.56 -3.18
CA ASN A 78 17.99 -14.15 -4.39
C ASN A 78 19.39 -13.58 -4.70
N ASP A 79 20.21 -14.33 -5.44
CA ASP A 79 21.61 -13.97 -5.76
C ASP A 79 21.73 -12.66 -6.59
N ASP A 80 20.68 -12.27 -7.31
CA ASP A 80 20.65 -11.08 -8.18
C ASP A 80 19.97 -9.86 -7.54
N GLU A 81 19.59 -9.94 -6.27
CA GLU A 81 18.99 -8.81 -5.56
C GLU A 81 19.99 -7.67 -5.33
N LEU A 82 19.52 -6.44 -5.54
CA LEU A 82 20.34 -5.25 -5.38
C LEU A 82 20.51 -4.88 -3.90
N VAL A 83 21.74 -4.46 -3.59
CA VAL A 83 22.12 -3.90 -2.29
C VAL A 83 22.93 -2.63 -2.49
N LEU A 84 22.85 -1.71 -1.54
CA LEU A 84 23.85 -0.66 -1.37
C LEU A 84 25.01 -1.23 -0.57
N GLY A 85 26.21 -1.26 -1.15
CA GLY A 85 27.43 -1.68 -0.47
C GLY A 85 28.18 -0.49 0.13
N LEU A 86 28.64 -0.60 1.37
CA LEU A 86 29.47 0.41 2.03
C LEU A 86 30.68 -0.24 2.68
N VAL A 87 31.87 0.34 2.47
CA VAL A 87 33.09 -0.09 3.15
C VAL A 87 33.80 1.12 3.75
N ILE A 88 33.94 1.15 5.07
CA ILE A 88 34.66 2.20 5.80
C ILE A 88 35.62 1.52 6.77
N ASN A 89 36.92 1.88 6.69
CA ASN A 89 37.97 1.36 7.58
C ASN A 89 37.99 -0.18 7.72
N GLY A 90 37.65 -0.89 6.63
CA GLY A 90 37.61 -2.36 6.58
C GLY A 90 36.32 -3.01 7.10
N ASP A 91 35.38 -2.23 7.65
CA ASP A 91 34.03 -2.71 7.95
C ASP A 91 33.16 -2.60 6.69
N ALA A 92 32.74 -3.76 6.17
CA ALA A 92 31.95 -3.88 4.95
C ALA A 92 30.50 -4.27 5.29
N ARG A 93 29.54 -3.50 4.78
CA ARG A 93 28.11 -3.67 4.99
C ARG A 93 27.37 -3.70 3.65
N ALA A 94 26.26 -4.43 3.62
CA ALA A 94 25.32 -4.46 2.51
C ALA A 94 23.92 -4.15 3.03
N TYR A 95 23.26 -3.16 2.43
CA TYR A 95 21.92 -2.71 2.78
C TYR A 95 20.95 -3.12 1.67
N SER A 96 19.98 -3.98 2.00
CA SER A 96 18.96 -4.44 1.06
C SER A 96 18.05 -3.29 0.61
N THR A 97 17.89 -3.09 -0.69
CA THR A 97 17.01 -2.03 -1.22
C THR A 97 15.54 -2.28 -0.87
N TRP A 98 15.14 -3.55 -0.72
CA TRP A 98 13.77 -3.91 -0.33
C TRP A 98 13.43 -3.51 1.10
N HIS A 99 14.43 -3.53 1.99
CA HIS A 99 14.27 -3.03 3.34
C HIS A 99 14.27 -1.50 3.34
N LEU A 100 15.12 -0.87 2.53
CA LEU A 100 15.17 0.58 2.37
C LEU A 100 13.86 1.16 1.79
N ASP A 101 13.12 0.43 0.95
CA ASP A 101 11.79 0.85 0.48
C ASP A 101 10.77 1.07 1.63
N ARG A 102 11.01 0.44 2.79
CA ARG A 102 10.18 0.60 4.00
C ARG A 102 10.88 1.40 5.10
N HIS A 103 12.15 1.72 4.88
CA HIS A 103 13.06 2.41 5.80
C HIS A 103 14.06 3.24 4.98
N GLU A 104 13.57 4.28 4.30
CA GLU A 104 14.32 5.11 3.32
C GLU A 104 15.66 5.65 3.82
N ILE A 105 15.87 5.64 5.14
CA ILE A 105 17.10 6.02 5.82
C ILE A 105 17.48 4.93 6.84
N VAL A 106 18.74 4.51 6.83
CA VAL A 106 19.37 3.73 7.90
C VAL A 106 20.47 4.57 8.52
N ASN A 107 20.35 4.87 9.81
CA ASN A 107 21.40 5.51 10.58
C ASN A 107 22.29 4.41 11.18
N ASP A 108 23.57 4.41 10.86
CA ASP A 108 24.51 3.34 11.23
C ASP A 108 25.84 3.92 11.71
N TYR A 109 26.65 3.08 12.33
CA TYR A 109 28.01 3.40 12.76
C TYR A 109 28.99 2.38 12.19
N VAL A 110 29.55 2.70 11.02
CA VAL A 110 30.37 1.78 10.22
C VAL A 110 31.83 2.18 10.29
N GLY A 111 32.69 1.25 10.67
CA GLY A 111 34.14 1.49 10.69
C GLY A 111 34.57 2.68 11.55
N GLY A 112 33.80 3.06 12.57
CA GLY A 112 34.10 4.21 13.43
C GLY A 112 33.50 5.55 12.96
N VAL A 113 32.61 5.55 11.96
CA VAL A 113 32.01 6.75 11.38
C VAL A 113 30.49 6.63 11.41
N HIS A 114 29.81 7.69 11.89
CA HIS A 114 28.35 7.79 11.77
C HIS A 114 27.96 8.07 10.33
N VAL A 115 27.05 7.27 9.79
CA VAL A 115 26.55 7.38 8.42
C VAL A 115 25.03 7.30 8.40
N SER A 116 24.43 7.97 7.41
CA SER A 116 23.04 7.77 7.03
C SER A 116 23.02 7.21 5.60
N VAL A 117 22.55 5.99 5.44
CA VAL A 117 22.42 5.32 4.14
C VAL A 117 21.00 5.53 3.63
N THR A 118 20.87 5.95 2.37
CA THR A 118 19.58 6.28 1.73
C THR A 118 19.56 5.85 0.26
N TRP A 119 18.36 5.74 -0.32
CA TRP A 119 18.09 5.22 -1.66
C TRP A 119 17.00 6.06 -2.35
#